data_AF-A0A965YDI0-F1
#
_entry.id   AF-A0A965YDI0-F1
#
_cell.length_a   1.000
_cell.length_b   1.000
_cell.length_c   1.000
_cell.angle_alpha   90.00
_cell.angle_beta   90.00
_cell.angle_gamma   90.00
#
_symmetry.space_group_name_H-M   'P 1'
#
loop_
_entity.id
_entity.type
_entity.pdbx_description
1 polymer ?
#
loop_
_entity_poly.entity_id
_entity_poly.type
_entity_poly.pdbx_seq_one_letter_code
_entity_poly.pdbx_strand_id
1 'polypeptide(L)'
;MYKKAIGQAIREIRLAQHMTQEELIEKADLSRSQLYYIESGKTTPRLPTIHSICTALGLSFVDFVHYIYQYSPGSATPSISSMDAPGATIG
;
A
#
# COMPACT_ATOMS: atom_id res chain seq x y z
N MET A 1 -7.96 -15.94 -9.84
CA MET A 1 -7.79 -14.94 -8.77
C MET A 1 -7.10 -13.74 -9.39
N TYR A 2 -7.75 -12.57 -9.44
CA TYR A 2 -7.33 -11.47 -10.31
C TYR A 2 -6.51 -10.42 -9.54
N LYS A 3 -5.44 -9.91 -10.17
CA LYS A 3 -4.57 -8.84 -9.65
C LYS A 3 -5.19 -7.48 -9.96
N LYS A 4 -5.29 -6.58 -8.96
CA LYS A 4 -5.69 -5.18 -9.15
C LYS A 4 -4.48 -4.29 -9.47
N ALA A 5 -4.72 -3.23 -10.23
CA ALA A 5 -3.73 -2.16 -10.40
C ALA A 5 -3.64 -1.31 -9.12
N ILE A 6 -2.45 -0.83 -8.79
CA ILE A 6 -2.18 -0.02 -7.57
C ILE A 6 -3.09 1.21 -7.50
N GLY A 7 -3.15 1.99 -8.58
CA GLY A 7 -3.96 3.21 -8.65
C GLY A 7 -5.46 2.95 -8.47
N GLN A 8 -5.96 1.87 -9.06
CA GLN A 8 -7.35 1.47 -8.91
C GLN A 8 -7.65 1.08 -7.45
N ALA A 9 -6.78 0.31 -6.81
CA ALA A 9 -6.95 -0.08 -5.42
C ALA A 9 -6.94 1.12 -4.47
N ILE A 10 -6.02 2.07 -4.67
CA ILE A 10 -5.98 3.33 -3.90
C ILE A 10 -7.32 4.07 -4.02
N ARG A 11 -7.83 4.24 -5.24
CA ARG A 11 -9.11 4.91 -5.49
C ARG A 11 -10.28 4.19 -4.82
N GLU A 12 -10.35 2.87 -4.94
CA GLU A 12 -11.43 2.07 -4.35
C GLU A 12 -11.44 2.16 -2.83
N ILE A 13 -10.28 2.02 -2.18
CA ILE A 13 -10.13 2.15 -0.73
C ILE A 13 -10.51 3.57 -0.28
N ARG A 14 -10.01 4.61 -0.97
CA ARG A 14 -10.33 6.01 -0.67
C ARG A 14 -11.84 6.25 -0.72
N LEU A 15 -12.52 5.79 -1.78
CA LEU A 15 -13.96 5.95 -1.94
C LEU A 15 -14.75 5.15 -0.89
N ALA A 16 -14.28 3.96 -0.51
CA ALA A 16 -14.89 3.15 0.56
C ALA A 16 -14.79 3.82 1.93
N GLN A 17 -13.80 4.68 2.14
CA GLN A 17 -13.65 5.52 3.35
C GLN A 17 -14.34 6.89 3.22
N HIS A 18 -15.12 7.13 2.16
CA HIS A 18 -15.77 8.40 1.86
C HIS A 18 -14.82 9.61 1.78
N MET A 19 -13.55 9.37 1.46
CA MET A 19 -12.55 10.43 1.31
C MET A 19 -12.58 11.04 -0.10
N THR A 20 -12.47 12.36 -0.18
CA THR A 20 -12.21 13.11 -1.42
C THR A 20 -10.74 12.98 -1.85
N GLN A 21 -10.43 13.37 -3.10
CA GLN A 21 -9.04 13.41 -3.55
C GLN A 21 -8.24 14.43 -2.75
N GLU A 22 -8.80 15.62 -2.49
CA GLU A 22 -8.20 16.68 -1.67
C GLU A 22 -7.81 16.18 -0.27
N GLU A 23 -8.69 15.46 0.43
CA GLU A 23 -8.38 14.93 1.75
C GLU A 23 -7.21 13.93 1.72
N LEU A 24 -7.15 13.07 0.69
CA LEU A 24 -6.02 12.14 0.55
C LEU A 24 -4.73 12.87 0.18
N ILE A 25 -4.80 13.89 -0.68
CA ILE A 25 -3.67 14.74 -1.08
C ILE A 25 -3.04 15.39 0.15
N GLU A 26 -3.86 16.00 1.01
CA GLU A 26 -3.41 16.65 2.24
C GLU A 26 -2.78 15.65 3.22
N LYS A 27 -3.44 14.49 3.44
CA LYS A 27 -2.95 13.48 4.38
C LYS A 27 -1.68 12.76 3.91
N ALA A 28 -1.51 12.57 2.60
CA ALA A 28 -0.40 11.82 2.01
C ALA A 28 0.76 12.72 1.52
N ASP A 29 0.67 14.04 1.73
CA ASP A 29 1.63 15.04 1.23
C ASP A 29 1.91 14.88 -0.27
N LEU A 30 0.84 14.87 -1.07
CA LEU A 30 0.92 14.74 -2.53
C LEU A 30 0.43 16.01 -3.21
N SER A 31 0.84 16.19 -4.47
CA SER A 31 0.18 17.15 -5.35
C SER A 31 -1.09 16.55 -5.97
N ARG A 32 -2.06 17.40 -6.32
CA ARG A 32 -3.26 16.99 -7.06
C ARG A 32 -2.93 16.23 -8.34
N SER A 33 -1.94 16.71 -9.10
CA SER A 33 -1.48 16.06 -10.33
C SER A 33 -0.95 14.65 -10.06
N GLN A 34 -0.15 14.46 -9.00
CA GLN A 34 0.37 13.14 -8.64
C GLN A 34 -0.76 12.17 -8.33
N LEU A 35 -1.70 12.53 -7.44
CA LEU A 35 -2.80 11.62 -7.09
C LEU A 35 -3.68 11.32 -8.33
N TYR A 36 -3.96 12.31 -9.16
CA TYR A 36 -4.68 12.11 -10.42
C TYR A 36 -4.01 11.08 -11.33
N TYR A 37 -2.70 11.23 -11.60
CA TYR A 37 -1.97 10.29 -12.46
C TYR A 37 -1.90 8.89 -11.86
N ILE A 38 -1.81 8.79 -10.52
CA ILE A 38 -1.80 7.51 -9.81
C ILE A 38 -3.17 6.83 -9.94
N GLU A 39 -4.27 7.46 -9.52
CA GLU A 39 -5.61 6.85 -9.51
C GLU A 39 -6.16 6.56 -10.91
N SER A 40 -5.69 7.30 -11.92
CA SER A 40 -6.02 7.03 -13.33
C SER A 40 -5.14 5.95 -13.97
N GLY A 41 -4.16 5.39 -13.26
CA GLY A 41 -3.25 4.36 -13.77
C GLY A 41 -2.23 4.87 -14.79
N LYS A 42 -2.11 6.20 -14.96
CA LYS A 42 -1.16 6.83 -15.89
C LYS A 42 0.29 6.80 -15.40
N THR A 43 0.49 6.63 -14.09
CA THR A 43 1.82 6.46 -13.51
C THR A 43 1.83 5.40 -12.43
N THR A 44 2.98 4.74 -12.26
CA THR A 44 3.21 3.84 -11.12
C THR A 44 3.95 4.61 -10.04
N PRO A 45 3.35 4.81 -8.85
CA PRO A 45 4.00 5.51 -7.75
C PRO A 45 5.22 4.74 -7.24
N ARG A 46 6.21 5.46 -6.70
CA ARG A 46 7.37 4.85 -6.04
C ARG A 46 6.95 4.32 -4.67
N LEU A 47 7.74 3.40 -4.11
CA LEU A 47 7.46 2.78 -2.81
C LEU A 47 7.22 3.81 -1.67
N PRO A 48 8.00 4.90 -1.54
CA PRO A 48 7.71 5.92 -0.50
C PRO A 48 6.35 6.59 -0.69
N THR A 49 5.95 6.86 -1.93
CA THR A 49 4.63 7.42 -2.26
C THR A 49 3.52 6.44 -1.90
N ILE A 50 3.70 5.15 -2.20
CA ILE A 50 2.73 4.11 -1.81
C ILE A 50 2.62 4.06 -0.28
N HIS A 51 3.74 4.07 0.44
CA HIS A 51 3.74 4.06 1.90
C HIS A 51 3.01 5.27 2.49
N SER A 52 3.24 6.48 1.95
CA SER A 52 2.53 7.69 2.37
C SER A 52 1.02 7.57 2.16
N ILE A 53 0.60 7.08 0.98
CA ILE A 53 -0.82 6.84 0.67
C ILE A 53 -1.43 5.79 1.61
N CYS A 54 -0.75 4.67 1.85
CA CYS A 54 -1.21 3.64 2.80
C CYS A 54 -1.40 4.23 4.20
N THR A 55 -0.42 4.99 4.68
CA THR A 55 -0.49 5.66 5.99
C THR A 55 -1.66 6.63 6.07
N ALA A 56 -1.87 7.44 5.02
CA ALA A 56 -2.97 8.39 4.93
C ALA A 56 -4.35 7.73 4.90
N LEU A 57 -4.44 6.53 4.33
CA LEU A 57 -5.64 5.68 4.31
C LEU A 57 -5.78 4.80 5.57
N GLY A 58 -4.88 4.92 6.55
CA GLY A 58 -4.89 4.12 7.77
C GLY A 58 -4.64 2.63 7.55
N LEU A 59 -3.90 2.26 6.50
CA LEU A 59 -3.58 0.88 6.14
C LEU A 59 -2.09 0.60 6.31
N SER A 60 -1.76 -0.63 6.72
CA SER A 60 -0.39 -1.10 6.58
C SER A 60 -0.09 -1.40 5.11
N PHE A 61 1.20 -1.33 4.74
CA PHE A 61 1.63 -1.72 3.40
C PHE A 61 1.28 -3.19 3.08
N VAL A 62 1.34 -4.07 4.09
CA VAL A 62 1.02 -5.50 3.95
C VAL A 62 -0.47 -5.69 3.66
N ASP A 63 -1.36 -4.99 4.37
CA ASP A 63 -2.80 -5.03 4.09
C ASP A 63 -3.11 -4.52 2.69
N PHE A 64 -2.43 -3.44 2.27
CA PHE A 64 -2.57 -2.92 0.91
C PHE A 64 -2.12 -3.95 -0.14
N VAL A 65 -0.99 -4.64 0.08
CA VAL A 65 -0.52 -5.71 -0.80
C VAL A 65 -1.53 -6.87 -0.81
N HIS A 66 -2.05 -7.30 0.34
CA HIS A 66 -3.08 -8.33 0.38
C HIS A 66 -4.34 -7.92 -0.37
N TYR A 67 -4.73 -6.64 -0.28
CA TYR A 67 -5.88 -6.09 -0.99
C TYR A 67 -5.69 -6.14 -2.52
N ILE A 68 -4.54 -5.70 -3.03
CA ILE A 68 -4.28 -5.72 -4.49
C ILE A 68 -4.15 -7.14 -5.05
N TYR A 69 -3.80 -8.12 -4.20
CA TYR A 69 -3.62 -9.52 -4.58
C TYR A 69 -4.77 -10.44 -4.15
N GLN A 70 -5.81 -9.92 -3.45
CA GLN A 70 -6.94 -10.66 -2.85
C GLN A 70 -6.58 -12.12 -2.57
N TYR A 71 -5.79 -12.34 -1.53
CA TYR A 71 -5.11 -13.59 -1.19
C TYR A 71 -6.03 -14.83 -1.12
N SER A 72 -5.60 -15.96 -1.72
CA SER A 72 -6.26 -17.28 -1.59
C SER A 72 -5.76 -17.95 -0.30
N PRO A 73 -6.64 -18.40 0.61
CA PRO A 73 -6.19 -19.16 1.77
C PRO A 73 -5.44 -20.42 1.30
N GLY A 74 -4.13 -20.47 1.52
CA GLY A 74 -3.27 -21.58 1.11
C GLY A 74 -1.78 -21.26 0.95
N SER A 75 -1.36 -20.01 0.76
CA SER A 75 0.07 -19.65 0.66
C SER A 75 0.57 -19.11 1.99
N ALA A 76 0.94 -20.04 2.88
CA ALA A 76 1.65 -19.83 4.12
C ALA A 76 2.38 -18.47 4.18
N THR A 77 2.10 -17.71 5.24
CA THR A 77 3.02 -16.69 5.74
C THR A 77 4.45 -17.22 5.63
N PRO A 78 5.41 -16.50 5.00
CA PRO A 78 6.81 -16.81 5.25
C PRO A 78 7.01 -16.63 6.74
N SER A 79 7.16 -17.75 7.44
CA SER A 79 7.50 -17.78 8.85
C SER A 79 8.79 -16.97 9.01
N ILE A 80 8.70 -15.85 9.73
CA ILE A 80 9.85 -15.07 10.21
C ILE A 80 10.74 -15.86 11.19
N SER A 81 10.45 -17.16 11.42
CA SER A 81 11.23 -18.04 12.29
C SER A 81 12.52 -18.57 11.65
N SER A 82 12.91 -18.13 10.45
CA SER A 82 14.15 -18.57 9.79
C SER A 82 15.18 -17.46 9.60
N MET A 83 15.12 -16.40 10.40
CA MET A 83 16.19 -15.39 10.46
C MET A 83 17.14 -15.75 11.59
N ASP A 84 18.03 -16.72 11.35
CA ASP A 84 19.26 -16.85 12.12
C ASP A 84 20.07 -15.58 11.88
N ALA A 85 19.97 -14.61 12.80
CA ALA A 85 20.96 -13.56 12.93
C ALA A 85 22.15 -14.16 13.69
N PRO A 86 23.33 -14.37 13.07
CA PRO A 86 24.49 -14.80 13.81
C PRO A 86 25.00 -13.63 14.66
N GLY A 87 24.92 -13.80 15.98
CA GLY A 87 25.89 -13.27 16.94
C GLY A 87 26.01 -11.75 17.09
N ALA A 88 25.22 -11.18 17.99
CA ALA A 88 25.65 -10.02 18.77
C ALA A 88 25.95 -10.49 20.21
N THR A 89 27.14 -11.06 20.40
CA THR A 89 27.69 -11.27 21.74
C THR A 89 28.12 -9.90 22.25
N ILE A 90 27.37 -9.36 23.21
CA ILE A 90 27.80 -8.25 24.05
C ILE A 90 28.73 -8.83 25.11
N GLY A 91 30.01 -8.47 25.03
CA GLY A 91 31.05 -8.68 26.03
C GLY A 91 31.80 -7.38 26.24
#